data_AF-A0A929M8H5-F1
#
_entry.id   AF-A0A929M8H5-F1
#
_cell.length_a   1.000
_cell.length_b   1.000
_cell.length_c   1.000
_cell.angle_alpha   90.00
_cell.angle_beta   90.00
_cell.angle_gamma   90.00
#
_symmetry.space_group_name_H-M   'P 1'
#
loop_
_entity.id
_entity.type
_entity.pdbx_description
1 polymer ?
#
loop_
_entity_poly.entity_id
_entity_poly.type
_entity_poly.pdbx_seq_one_letter_code
_entity_poly.pdbx_strand_id
1 'polypeptide(L)'
;KATKAIEEELKAEGKPEKIWDKIIPGKIERFYADNTVLDQRLTLLGQFYVMDDKKTIEQVIEEKSKELGGKIEIVKYVRFELGEGLEKKVDDFAAEVAAQIG
;
A
#
# COMPACT_ATOMS: atom_id res chain seq x y z
N LYS A 1 13.92 14.89 -4.18
CA LYS A 1 13.10 15.26 -2.99
C LYS A 1 12.87 14.06 -2.05
N ALA A 2 12.69 12.82 -2.55
CA ALA A 2 12.58 11.63 -1.69
C ALA A 2 13.93 11.11 -1.13
N THR A 3 15.01 11.17 -1.91
CA THR A 3 16.37 10.76 -1.50
C THR A 3 16.86 11.47 -0.23
N LYS A 4 16.73 12.80 -0.19
CA LYS A 4 17.15 13.61 0.96
C LYS A 4 16.39 13.28 2.25
N ALA A 5 15.10 12.99 2.16
CA ALA A 5 14.30 12.62 3.32
C ALA A 5 14.75 11.27 3.91
N ILE A 6 15.09 10.31 3.05
CA ILE A 6 15.60 9.00 3.46
C ILE A 6 17.01 9.11 4.06
N GLU A 7 17.86 9.99 3.50
CA GLU A 7 19.19 10.29 4.05
C GLU A 7 19.11 10.94 5.44
N GLU A 8 18.19 11.88 5.65
CA GLU A 8 17.95 12.51 6.95
C GLU A 8 17.43 11.52 8.00
N GLU A 9 16.55 10.59 7.62
CA GLU A 9 16.07 9.50 8.48
C GLU A 9 17.20 8.54 8.87
N LEU A 10 18.04 8.11 7.91
CA LEU A 10 19.17 7.22 8.17
C LEU A 10 20.26 7.88 9.04
N LYS A 11 20.41 9.21 8.92
CA LYS A 11 21.28 10.01 9.77
C LYS A 11 20.76 10.11 11.19
N ALA A 12 19.44 10.30 11.36
CA ALA A 12 18.79 10.30 12.67
C ALA A 12 18.87 8.92 13.36
N GLU A 13 18.84 7.83 12.58
CA GLU A 13 19.02 6.45 13.06
C GLU A 13 20.48 6.08 13.37
N GLY A 14 21.45 6.97 13.15
CA GLY A 14 22.87 6.75 13.47
C GLY A 14 23.56 5.68 12.62
N LYS A 15 23.01 5.36 11.44
CA LYS A 15 23.56 4.31 10.56
C LYS A 15 24.80 4.82 9.80
N PRO A 16 25.89 4.04 9.69
CA PRO A 16 27.09 4.45 8.95
C PRO A 16 26.80 4.78 7.48
N GLU A 17 27.31 5.91 7.01
CA GLU A 17 27.08 6.42 5.63
C GLU A 17 27.49 5.42 4.54
N LYS A 18 28.48 4.56 4.81
CA LYS A 18 28.91 3.48 3.89
C LYS A 18 27.83 2.45 3.54
N ILE A 19 26.75 2.37 4.33
CA ILE A 19 25.66 1.41 4.13
C ILE A 19 24.48 2.07 3.40
N TRP A 20 24.43 3.40 3.35
CA TRP A 20 23.30 4.13 2.77
C TRP A 20 23.13 3.85 1.28
N ASP A 21 24.23 3.69 0.56
CA ASP A 21 24.23 3.32 -0.87
C ASP A 21 23.52 1.99 -1.16
N LYS A 22 23.40 1.09 -0.17
CA LYS A 22 22.67 -0.18 -0.30
C LYS A 22 21.21 -0.07 0.14
N ILE A 23 20.89 0.86 1.04
CA ILE A 23 19.55 0.99 1.64
C ILE A 23 18.67 1.92 0.81
N ILE A 24 19.23 3.04 0.35
CA ILE A 24 18.50 4.07 -0.38
C ILE A 24 17.82 3.51 -1.64
N PRO A 25 18.49 2.68 -2.49
CA PRO A 25 17.85 2.12 -3.68
C PRO A 25 16.63 1.25 -3.32
N GLY A 26 16.73 0.37 -2.32
CA GLY A 26 15.61 -0.50 -1.93
C GLY A 26 14.47 0.26 -1.25
N LYS A 27 14.78 1.29 -0.43
CA LYS A 27 13.75 2.18 0.14
C LYS A 27 13.07 3.01 -0.94
N ILE A 28 13.80 3.42 -1.98
CA ILE A 28 13.24 4.16 -3.12
C ILE A 28 12.40 3.26 -4.01
N GLU A 29 12.86 2.05 -4.31
CA GLU A 29 12.08 1.04 -5.05
C GLU A 29 10.79 0.72 -4.31
N ARG A 30 10.86 0.51 -2.99
CA ARG A 30 9.70 0.37 -2.13
C ARG A 30 8.83 1.63 -2.11
N PHE A 31 9.42 2.81 -2.02
CA PHE A 31 8.67 4.07 -2.06
C PHE A 31 7.95 4.25 -3.41
N TYR A 32 8.58 3.86 -4.52
CA TYR A 32 7.96 3.87 -5.84
C TYR A 32 6.82 2.87 -5.95
N ALA A 33 7.03 1.64 -5.45
CA ALA A 33 6.00 0.62 -5.36
C ALA A 33 4.82 1.05 -4.47
N ASP A 34 5.10 1.71 -3.34
CA ASP A 34 4.09 2.14 -2.36
C ASP A 34 3.38 3.45 -2.76
N ASN A 35 4.01 4.35 -3.53
CA ASN A 35 3.54 5.74 -3.68
C ASN A 35 3.44 6.32 -5.11
N THR A 36 4.13 5.78 -6.14
CA THR A 36 4.31 6.56 -7.39
C THR A 36 3.90 5.92 -8.70
N VAL A 37 3.22 4.79 -8.65
CA VAL A 37 2.22 4.46 -9.67
C VAL A 37 0.96 4.13 -8.88
N LEU A 38 -0.17 3.90 -9.52
CA LEU A 38 -1.37 3.42 -8.84
C LEU A 38 -1.16 2.11 -8.03
N ASP A 39 0.07 1.62 -7.82
CA ASP A 39 0.43 0.23 -7.59
C ASP A 39 0.35 -0.27 -6.15
N GLN A 40 -0.03 -1.54 -6.03
CA GLN A 40 -0.14 -2.37 -4.83
C GLN A 40 -1.27 -2.07 -3.83
N ARG A 41 -1.51 -0.82 -3.39
CA ARG A 41 -2.63 -0.55 -2.47
C ARG A 41 -3.91 -0.08 -3.16
N LEU A 42 -3.80 0.50 -4.35
CA LEU A 42 -4.92 1.10 -5.09
C LEU A 42 -5.13 0.52 -6.50
N THR A 43 -4.17 -0.16 -7.13
CA THR A 43 -4.38 -0.97 -8.35
C THR A 43 -4.76 -2.37 -7.97
N LEU A 44 -5.85 -2.84 -8.57
CA LEU A 44 -6.22 -4.25 -8.52
C LEU A 44 -5.14 -5.17 -9.14
N LEU A 45 -4.39 -4.70 -10.13
CA LEU A 45 -3.44 -5.55 -10.87
C LEU A 45 -2.11 -5.80 -10.13
N GLY A 46 -1.61 -4.79 -9.40
CA GLY A 46 -0.36 -4.89 -8.63
C GLY A 46 -0.53 -5.55 -7.25
N GLN A 47 -1.76 -5.80 -6.82
CA GLN A 47 -2.05 -6.51 -5.58
C GLN A 47 -1.61 -7.97 -5.65
N PHE A 48 -1.12 -8.50 -4.53
CA PHE A 48 -0.90 -9.93 -4.36
C PHE A 48 -2.21 -10.68 -4.51
N TYR A 49 -2.15 -11.81 -5.19
CA TYR A 49 -3.32 -12.64 -5.42
C TYR A 49 -3.68 -13.40 -4.15
N VAL A 50 -4.90 -13.24 -3.66
CA VAL A 50 -5.36 -13.81 -2.37
C VAL A 50 -5.23 -15.34 -2.29
N MET A 51 -5.21 -16.05 -3.43
CA MET A 51 -5.02 -17.51 -3.44
C MET A 51 -3.55 -17.93 -3.57
N ASP A 52 -2.66 -17.03 -3.97
CA ASP A 52 -1.22 -17.25 -4.08
C ASP A 52 -0.45 -15.93 -3.87
N ASP A 53 -0.04 -15.70 -2.63
CA ASP A 53 0.66 -14.48 -2.20
C ASP A 53 2.04 -14.29 -2.87
N LYS A 54 2.49 -15.26 -3.68
CA LYS A 54 3.75 -15.16 -4.44
C LYS A 54 3.59 -14.45 -5.76
N LYS A 55 2.35 -14.27 -6.23
CA LYS A 55 2.05 -13.69 -7.54
C LYS A 55 1.15 -12.48 -7.42
N THR A 56 1.32 -11.53 -8.34
CA THR A 56 0.36 -10.43 -8.49
C THR A 56 -0.84 -10.88 -9.32
N ILE A 57 -1.96 -10.16 -9.20
CA ILE A 57 -3.16 -10.42 -9.99
C ILE A 57 -2.86 -10.33 -11.49
N GLU A 58 -2.00 -9.41 -11.92
CA GLU A 58 -1.53 -9.31 -13.31
C GLU A 58 -0.84 -10.60 -13.80
N GLN A 59 0.09 -11.14 -13.01
CA GLN A 59 0.80 -12.38 -13.36
C GLN A 59 -0.16 -13.56 -13.49
N VAL A 60 -1.15 -13.65 -12.60
CA VAL A 60 -2.17 -14.70 -12.63
C VAL A 60 -3.05 -14.58 -13.87
N ILE A 61 -3.44 -13.36 -14.25
CA ILE A 61 -4.22 -13.10 -15.46
C ILE A 61 -3.41 -13.47 -16.72
N GLU A 62 -2.13 -13.17 -16.76
CA GLU A 62 -1.26 -13.49 -17.89
C GLU A 62 -1.06 -15.01 -18.03
N GLU A 63 -0.80 -15.71 -16.92
CA GLU A 63 -0.69 -17.17 -16.91
C GLU A 63 -1.98 -17.84 -17.37
N LYS A 64 -3.14 -17.38 -16.88
CA LYS A 64 -4.44 -17.91 -17.28
C LYS A 64 -4.80 -17.58 -18.72
N SER A 65 -4.41 -16.39 -19.21
CA SER A 65 -4.55 -16.01 -20.61
C SER A 65 -3.80 -16.97 -21.53
N LYS A 66 -2.56 -17.33 -21.16
CA LYS A 66 -1.74 -18.30 -21.89
C LYS A 66 -2.34 -19.71 -21.87
N GLU A 67 -2.84 -20.17 -20.72
CA GLU A 67 -3.49 -21.48 -20.57
C GLU A 67 -4.74 -21.62 -21.46
N LEU A 68 -5.53 -20.55 -21.55
CA LEU A 68 -6.79 -20.52 -22.31
C LEU A 68 -6.62 -20.12 -23.79
N GLY A 69 -5.39 -19.80 -24.22
CA GLY A 69 -5.09 -19.41 -25.60
C GLY A 69 -5.75 -18.08 -26.03
N GLY A 70 -6.02 -17.18 -25.08
CA GLY A 70 -6.73 -15.93 -25.32
C GLY A 70 -6.13 -14.74 -24.58
N LYS A 71 -6.78 -13.58 -24.65
CA LYS A 71 -6.43 -12.39 -23.85
C LYS A 71 -7.49 -12.17 -22.79
N ILE A 72 -7.11 -12.23 -21.52
CA ILE A 72 -7.97 -11.85 -20.39
C ILE A 72 -7.54 -10.47 -19.93
N GLU A 73 -8.49 -9.55 -19.83
CA GLU A 73 -8.26 -8.20 -19.33
C GLU A 73 -9.37 -7.79 -18.36
N ILE A 74 -9.00 -7.09 -17.29
CA ILE A 74 -9.97 -6.49 -16.38
C ILE A 74 -10.34 -5.12 -16.94
N VAL A 75 -11.58 -5.00 -17.45
CA VAL A 75 -12.07 -3.76 -18.07
C VAL A 75 -12.55 -2.75 -17.02
N LYS A 76 -13.19 -3.23 -15.95
CA LYS A 76 -13.71 -2.37 -14.87
C LYS A 76 -13.81 -3.16 -13.57
N TYR A 77 -13.45 -2.53 -12.46
CA TYR A 77 -13.77 -3.01 -11.12
C TYR A 77 -14.34 -1.86 -10.28
N VAL A 78 -15.19 -2.20 -9.31
CA VAL A 78 -15.72 -1.26 -8.31
C VAL A 78 -15.68 -1.97 -6.96
N ARG A 79 -15.05 -1.35 -5.96
CA ARG A 79 -15.02 -1.84 -4.58
C ARG A 79 -15.86 -0.89 -3.73
N PHE A 80 -16.88 -1.42 -3.06
CA PHE A 80 -17.66 -0.68 -2.08
C PHE A 80 -17.21 -1.08 -0.67
N GLU A 81 -16.99 -0.11 0.20
CA GLU A 81 -16.75 -0.34 1.62
C GLU A 81 -17.77 0.44 2.46
N LEU A 82 -18.36 -0.22 3.45
CA LEU A 82 -19.32 0.41 4.35
C LEU A 82 -18.59 1.46 5.20
N GLY A 83 -18.96 2.73 5.08
CA GLY A 83 -18.31 3.81 5.83
C GLY A 83 -17.24 4.59 5.06
N GLU A 84 -17.03 4.30 3.77
CA GLU A 84 -16.02 5.01 2.97
C GLU A 84 -16.32 6.52 2.91
N GLY A 85 -15.36 7.33 3.37
CA GLY A 85 -15.51 8.80 3.44
C GLY A 85 -16.37 9.33 4.59
N LEU A 86 -16.88 8.47 5.47
CA LEU A 86 -17.54 8.91 6.71
C LEU A 86 -16.51 9.09 7.81
N GLU A 87 -16.44 10.29 8.36
CA GLU A 87 -15.62 10.57 9.54
C GLU A 87 -16.20 9.80 10.72
N LYS A 88 -15.44 8.82 11.22
CA LYS A 88 -15.86 8.02 12.36
C LYS A 88 -15.92 8.93 13.58
N LYS A 89 -17.14 9.25 14.03
CA LYS A 89 -17.33 9.94 15.31
C LYS A 89 -16.70 9.08 16.41
N VAL A 90 -15.66 9.62 17.03
CA VAL A 90 -15.08 9.07 18.25
C VAL A 90 -15.80 9.78 19.38
N ASP A 91 -16.96 9.24 19.75
CA ASP A 91 -17.66 9.72 20.94
C ASP A 91 -16.96 9.12 22.16
N ASP A 92 -16.33 9.97 22.98
CA ASP A 92 -15.72 9.57 24.23
C ASP A 92 -16.82 9.33 25.26
N PHE A 93 -17.29 8.08 25.28
CA PHE A 93 -18.33 7.62 26.20
C PHE A 93 -17.99 7.94 27.67
N ALA A 94 -16.71 8.00 28.05
CA ALA A 94 -16.33 8.36 29.42
C ALA A 94 -16.60 9.84 29.72
N ALA A 95 -16.40 10.73 28.75
CA ALA A 95 -16.70 12.15 28.89
C ALA A 95 -18.21 12.42 28.95
N GLU A 96 -19.01 11.70 28.16
CA GLU A 96 -20.49 11.78 28.22
C GLU A 96 -21.04 11.31 29.57
N VAL A 97 -20.54 10.19 30.08
CA VAL A 97 -20.95 9.65 31.39
C VAL A 97 -20.55 10.59 32.53
N ALA A 98 -19.35 11.19 32.47
CA ALA A 98 -18.90 12.16 33.47
C ALA A 98 -19.76 13.43 33.51
N ALA A 99 -20.24 13.91 32.35
CA ALA A 99 -21.09 15.09 32.24
C ALA A 99 -22.54 14.88 32.72
N GLN A 100 -23.00 13.62 32.83
CA GLN A 100 -24.37 13.29 33.21
C GLN A 100 -24.52 13.00 34.71
N ILE A 101 -23.41 12.80 35.43
CA ILE A 101 -23.36 12.47 36.86
C ILE A 101 -22.85 13.67 37.70
N GLY A 102 -22.35 14.73 37.06
CA GLY A 102 -22.02 16.02 37.69
C GLY A 102 -23.16 17.02 37.61
#